data_AF-D4XTY5-F1
#
_entry.id   AF-D4XTY5-F1
#
_cell.length_a   1.000
_cell.length_b   1.000
_cell.length_c   1.000
_cell.angle_alpha   90.00
_cell.angle_beta   90.00
_cell.angle_gamma   90.00
#
_symmetry.space_group_name_H-M   'P 1'
#
loop_
_entity.id
_entity.type
_entity.pdbx_description
1 polymer ?
#
loop_
_entity_poly.entity_id
_entity_poly.type
_entity_poly.pdbx_seq_one_letter_code
_entity_poly.pdbx_strand_id
1 'polypeptide(L)'
;MTYSDDVHQDYLKIKQEVEHHLFTFLLLPSLDFEACVKETLKRQMGRVYLEDMSAEKEELKIRARFKLYTGLNCKIVLTSETPTLVVSRIIEILGK
;
A
#
# COMPACT_ATOMS: atom_id res chain seq x y z
N MET A 1 -0.17 -2.36 -8.78
CA MET A 1 0.88 -2.43 -9.83
C MET A 1 1.91 -3.49 -9.45
N THR A 2 1.53 -4.75 -9.53
CA THR A 2 2.43 -5.90 -9.30
C THR A 2 2.59 -6.76 -10.55
N TYR A 3 1.95 -6.36 -11.65
CA TYR A 3 2.13 -6.98 -12.94
C TYR A 3 3.47 -6.55 -13.53
N SER A 4 4.03 -7.42 -14.35
CA SER A 4 5.21 -7.11 -15.14
C SER A 4 4.95 -5.94 -16.07
N ASP A 5 5.99 -5.15 -16.34
CA ASP A 5 5.87 -3.92 -17.12
C ASP A 5 5.50 -4.19 -18.60
N ASP A 6 5.70 -5.42 -19.08
CA ASP A 6 5.39 -5.90 -20.43
C ASP A 6 4.00 -6.55 -20.57
N VAL A 7 3.18 -6.59 -19.51
CA VAL A 7 1.86 -7.26 -19.54
C VAL A 7 0.91 -6.67 -20.60
N HIS A 8 1.06 -5.38 -20.91
CA HIS A 8 0.27 -4.67 -21.90
C HIS A 8 1.00 -3.40 -22.36
N GLN A 9 0.83 -3.02 -23.63
CA GLN A 9 1.49 -1.84 -24.23
C GLN A 9 1.25 -0.53 -23.45
N ASP A 10 0.05 -0.37 -22.89
CA ASP A 10 -0.32 0.85 -22.15
C ASP A 10 -0.05 0.77 -20.64
N TYR A 11 0.39 -0.38 -20.13
CA TYR A 11 0.48 -0.59 -18.67
C TYR A 11 1.46 0.39 -18.01
N LEU A 12 2.64 0.61 -18.61
CA LEU A 12 3.62 1.56 -18.09
C LEU A 12 3.10 3.00 -18.06
N LYS A 13 2.37 3.41 -19.11
CA LYS A 13 1.76 4.73 -19.17
C LYS A 13 0.72 4.91 -18.06
N ILE A 14 -0.20 3.96 -17.92
CA ILE A 14 -1.23 3.99 -16.88
C ILE A 14 -0.59 3.98 -15.48
N LYS A 15 0.46 3.17 -15.29
CA LYS A 15 1.24 3.12 -14.05
C LYS A 15 1.81 4.49 -13.70
N GLN A 16 2.47 5.16 -14.64
CA GLN A 16 3.01 6.50 -14.44
C GLN A 16 1.92 7.53 -14.16
N GLU A 17 0.80 7.49 -14.89
CA GLU A 17 -0.34 8.38 -14.65
C GLU A 17 -0.89 8.21 -13.24
N VAL A 18 -1.06 6.97 -12.77
CA VAL A 18 -1.52 6.68 -11.40
C VAL A 18 -0.51 7.17 -10.37
N GLU A 19 0.79 6.86 -10.52
CA GLU A 19 1.82 7.25 -9.55
C GLU A 19 1.90 8.78 -9.33
N HIS A 20 1.76 9.56 -10.40
CA HIS A 20 1.92 11.02 -10.36
C HIS A 20 0.60 11.79 -10.20
N HIS A 21 -0.54 11.09 -10.15
CA HIS A 21 -1.83 11.75 -10.02
C HIS A 21 -1.99 12.41 -8.65
N LEU A 22 -2.52 13.63 -8.63
CA LEU A 22 -2.64 14.46 -7.42
C LEU A 22 -3.39 13.76 -6.27
N PHE A 23 -4.36 12.90 -6.61
CA PHE A 23 -5.20 12.17 -5.65
C PHE A 23 -4.76 10.72 -5.39
N THR A 24 -3.59 10.31 -5.89
CA THR A 24 -3.04 8.99 -5.57
C THR A 24 -2.17 9.05 -4.33
N PHE A 25 -2.49 8.20 -3.36
CA PHE A 25 -1.74 8.06 -2.12
C PHE A 25 -1.42 6.59 -1.86
N LEU A 26 -0.20 6.34 -1.38
CA LEU A 26 0.18 5.05 -0.84
C LEU A 26 -0.01 5.06 0.68
N LEU A 27 -0.94 4.24 1.16
CA LEU A 27 -1.23 4.10 2.59
C LEU A 27 -0.42 2.94 3.18
N LEU A 28 0.43 3.23 4.16
CA LEU A 28 1.25 2.22 4.84
C LEU A 28 1.07 2.31 6.36
N PRO A 29 1.03 1.21 7.10
CA PRO A 29 1.04 1.26 8.56
C PRO A 29 2.39 1.74 9.13
N SER A 30 3.51 1.50 8.43
CA SER A 30 4.85 1.94 8.83
C SER A 30 5.79 2.04 7.61
N LEU A 31 6.84 2.85 7.72
CA LEU A 31 7.98 2.84 6.80
C LEU A 31 9.01 1.76 7.15
N ASP A 32 9.02 1.31 8.41
CA ASP A 32 9.85 0.18 8.82
C ASP A 32 9.28 -1.12 8.24
N PHE A 33 10.13 -1.90 7.57
CA PHE A 33 9.74 -3.10 6.84
C PHE A 33 9.04 -4.13 7.73
N GLU A 34 9.68 -4.49 8.85
CA GLU A 34 9.16 -5.54 9.73
C GLU A 34 7.89 -5.08 10.47
N ALA A 35 7.86 -3.84 10.96
CA ALA A 35 6.67 -3.28 11.57
C ALA A 35 5.50 -3.19 10.59
N CYS A 36 5.77 -2.81 9.34
CA CYS A 36 4.74 -2.70 8.31
C CYS A 36 4.19 -4.07 7.92
N VAL A 37 5.05 -5.07 7.73
CA VAL A 37 4.66 -6.45 7.45
C VAL A 37 3.82 -7.01 8.59
N LYS A 38 4.28 -6.88 9.82
CA LYS A 38 3.58 -7.38 11.02
C LYS A 38 2.18 -6.78 11.16
N GLU A 39 2.06 -5.45 11.06
CA GLU A 39 0.77 -4.77 11.21
C GLU A 39 -0.17 -5.10 10.04
N THR A 40 0.35 -5.20 8.82
CA THR A 40 -0.46 -5.60 7.65
C THR A 40 -0.95 -7.03 7.80
N LEU A 41 -0.09 -7.98 8.22
CA LEU A 41 -0.46 -9.37 8.42
C LEU A 41 -1.54 -9.50 9.49
N LYS A 42 -1.40 -8.82 10.63
CA LYS A 42 -2.41 -8.77 11.69
C LYS A 42 -3.77 -8.30 11.14
N ARG A 43 -3.78 -7.23 10.34
CA ARG A 43 -5.01 -6.69 9.71
C ARG A 43 -5.61 -7.66 8.68
N GLN A 44 -4.79 -8.38 7.92
CA GLN A 44 -5.26 -9.37 6.94
C GLN A 44 -5.87 -10.59 7.64
N MET A 45 -5.19 -11.16 8.63
CA MET A 45 -5.68 -12.35 9.34
C MET A 45 -6.92 -12.08 10.19
N GLY A 46 -7.22 -10.82 10.53
CA GLY A 46 -8.46 -10.43 11.20
C GLY A 46 -9.69 -10.36 10.29
N ARG A 47 -9.56 -10.65 8.99
CA ARG A 47 -10.69 -10.58 8.05
C ARG A 47 -11.44 -11.91 8.02
N VAL A 48 -12.74 -11.86 8.27
CA VAL A 48 -13.65 -13.03 8.34
C VAL A 48 -13.55 -13.93 7.10
N TYR A 49 -13.35 -13.37 5.91
CA TYR A 49 -13.25 -14.16 4.67
C TYR A 49 -11.86 -14.76 4.40
N LEU A 50 -10.89 -14.56 5.29
CA LEU A 50 -9.53 -15.11 5.20
C LEU A 50 -9.27 -16.19 6.27
N GLU A 51 -10.32 -16.71 6.92
CA GLU A 51 -10.22 -17.72 7.99
C GLU A 51 -9.43 -18.97 7.58
N ASP A 52 -9.55 -19.42 6.32
CA ASP A 52 -8.82 -20.58 5.79
C ASP A 52 -7.43 -20.24 5.20
N MET A 53 -6.99 -18.97 5.29
CA MET A 53 -5.73 -18.54 4.69
C MET A 53 -4.55 -18.82 5.63
N SER A 54 -3.50 -19.42 5.09
CA SER A 54 -2.23 -19.55 5.82
C SER A 54 -1.58 -18.18 6.04
N ALA A 55 -1.33 -17.85 7.32
CA ALA A 55 -0.64 -16.63 7.71
C ALA A 55 0.75 -16.52 7.07
N GLU A 56 1.49 -17.63 6.97
CA GLU A 56 2.80 -17.68 6.31
C GLU A 56 2.72 -17.31 4.83
N LYS A 57 1.74 -17.88 4.11
CA LYS A 57 1.52 -17.55 2.68
C LYS A 57 1.16 -16.09 2.50
N GLU A 58 0.36 -15.53 3.40
CA GLU A 58 -0.03 -14.12 3.33
C GLU A 58 1.14 -13.20 3.67
N GLU A 59 1.95 -13.55 4.66
CA GLU A 59 3.17 -12.82 5.01
C GLU A 59 4.14 -12.72 3.83
N LEU A 60 4.38 -13.84 3.12
CA LEU A 60 5.22 -13.86 1.93
C LEU A 60 4.73 -12.89 0.85
N LYS A 61 3.41 -12.84 0.62
CA LYS A 61 2.82 -11.88 -0.33
C LYS A 61 3.00 -10.44 0.14
N ILE A 62 2.77 -10.17 1.43
CA ILE A 62 2.93 -8.83 2.01
C ILE A 62 4.37 -8.35 1.87
N ARG A 63 5.35 -9.21 2.22
CA ARG A 63 6.78 -8.91 2.10
C ARG A 63 7.19 -8.59 0.66
N ALA A 64 6.72 -9.39 -0.30
CA ALA A 64 6.98 -9.16 -1.72
C ALA A 64 6.36 -7.83 -2.20
N ARG A 65 5.12 -7.55 -1.79
CA ARG A 65 4.40 -6.33 -2.17
C ARG A 65 4.93 -5.08 -1.50
N PHE A 66 5.44 -5.15 -0.27
CA PHE A 66 6.01 -4.00 0.41
C PHE A 66 7.10 -3.37 -0.45
N LYS A 67 8.08 -4.17 -0.90
CA LYS A 67 9.19 -3.69 -1.74
C LYS A 67 8.71 -3.02 -3.02
N LEU A 68 7.70 -3.61 -3.67
CA LEU A 68 7.11 -3.04 -4.89
C LEU A 68 6.38 -1.73 -4.60
N TYR A 69 5.59 -1.66 -3.53
CA TYR A 69 4.79 -0.49 -3.21
C TYR A 69 5.60 0.67 -2.68
N THR A 70 6.59 0.43 -1.82
CA THR A 70 7.49 1.51 -1.35
C THR A 70 8.38 2.08 -2.45
N GLY A 71 8.54 1.37 -3.57
CA GLY A 71 9.25 1.85 -4.76
C GLY A 71 8.39 2.67 -5.72
N LEU A 72 7.08 2.84 -5.47
CA LEU A 72 6.21 3.66 -6.30
C LEU A 72 6.43 5.15 -6.00
N ASN A 73 6.35 6.00 -7.02
CA ASN A 73 6.50 7.46 -6.86
C ASN A 73 5.24 8.14 -6.31
N CYS A 74 4.49 7.45 -5.45
CA CYS A 74 3.27 7.97 -4.83
C CYS A 74 3.58 8.76 -3.55
N LYS A 75 2.70 9.69 -3.20
CA LYS A 75 2.74 10.34 -1.88
C LYS A 75 2.38 9.32 -0.80
N ILE A 76 3.27 9.12 0.18
CA ILE A 76 3.05 8.15 1.27
C ILE A 76 2.33 8.82 2.43
N VAL A 77 1.30 8.16 2.97
CA VAL A 77 0.61 8.56 4.20
C VAL A 77 0.57 7.38 5.16
N LEU A 78 0.99 7.63 6.40
CA LEU A 78 1.02 6.61 7.43
C LEU A 78 -0.36 6.40 8.06
N THR A 79 -0.70 5.13 8.30
CA THR A 79 -1.97 4.67 8.90
C THR A 79 -1.78 4.04 10.26
N SER A 80 -0.73 4.47 10.98
CA SER A 80 -0.48 4.14 12.38
C SER A 80 -1.33 4.97 13.34
N GLU A 81 -1.96 6.05 12.85
CA GLU A 81 -2.79 6.97 13.63
C GLU A 81 -4.30 6.75 13.43
N THR A 82 -5.11 7.53 14.15
CA THR A 82 -6.57 7.49 14.00
C THR A 82 -7.01 7.91 12.60
N PRO A 83 -8.13 7.37 12.08
CA PRO A 83 -8.63 7.74 10.75
C PRO A 83 -8.78 9.25 10.54
N THR A 84 -9.23 9.99 11.56
CA THR A 84 -9.38 11.45 11.49
C THR A 84 -8.04 12.15 11.22
N LEU A 85 -6.97 11.77 11.93
CA LEU A 85 -5.64 12.35 11.73
C LEU A 85 -5.06 11.99 10.36
N VAL A 86 -5.28 10.75 9.92
CA VAL A 86 -4.87 10.30 8.57
C VAL A 86 -5.57 11.13 7.49
N VAL A 87 -6.87 11.37 7.63
CA VAL A 87 -7.64 12.21 6.69
C VAL A 87 -7.13 13.65 6.72
N SER A 88 -6.89 14.23 7.90
CA SER A 88 -6.33 15.59 8.02
C SER A 88 -4.99 15.72 7.30
N ARG A 89 -4.10 14.73 7.41
CA ARG A 89 -2.83 14.71 6.65
C ARG A 89 -3.03 14.67 5.15
N ILE A 90 -3.99 13.87 4.66
CA ILE A 90 -4.29 13.82 3.23
C ILE A 90 -4.79 15.19 2.75
N ILE A 91 -5.67 15.85 3.51
CA ILE A 91 -6.20 17.18 3.20
C ILE A 91 -5.05 18.21 3.16
N GLU A 92 -4.16 18.19 4.15
CA GLU A 92 -2.97 19.06 4.20
C GLU A 92 -2.07 18.87 2.97
N ILE A 93 -1.80 17.62 2.57
CA ILE A 93 -0.99 17.31 1.38
C ILE A 93 -1.67 17.78 0.07
N LEU A 94 -3.00 17.86 0.06
CA LEU A 94 -3.77 18.39 -1.06
C LEU A 94 -3.85 19.93 -1.05
N GLY A 95 -3.38 20.59 0.00
CA GLY A 95 -3.49 22.05 0.18
C GLY A 95 -4.93 22.54 0.30
N LYS A 96 -5.80 21.73 0.92
CA LYS A 96 -7.23 22.03 1.10
C LYS A 96 -7.59 22.29 2.55
#